data_AF-A0A6P7F2T5-F1
#
_entry.id   AF-A0A6P7F2T5-F1
#
_cell.length_a   1.000
_cell.length_b   1.000
_cell.length_c   1.000
_cell.angle_alpha   90.00
_cell.angle_beta   90.00
_cell.angle_gamma   90.00
#
_symmetry.space_group_name_H-M   'P 1'
#
loop_
_entity.id
_entity.type
_entity.pdbx_description
1 polymer ?
#
loop_
_entity_poly.entity_id
_entity_poly.type
_entity_poly.pdbx_seq_one_letter_code
_entity_poly.pdbx_strand_id
1 'polypeptide(L)'
;MRVYIILFSVFCLSHCAPQENKNKFPEQYQGQHIPIVRQEQEVNYDGTYEYNFETGNGIVQEEKGFLKNAGTKEEAQVAQGFSSYTSPEGVKIELRYIADENGFQPIGDHLPTPPPIPEAILRALSVLKQLGNLNEDQEENNNIR
;
A
#
# COMPACT_ATOMS: atom_id res chain seq x y z
N MET A 1 -54.00 -42.30 -14.40
CA MET A 1 -52.91 -41.42 -13.91
C MET A 1 -51.82 -41.23 -14.98
N ARG A 2 -52.08 -40.51 -16.08
CA ARG A 2 -51.04 -40.11 -17.06
C ARG A 2 -51.39 -38.81 -17.84
N VAL A 3 -52.28 -37.96 -17.29
CA VAL A 3 -52.76 -36.75 -18.02
C VAL A 3 -52.67 -35.46 -17.19
N TYR A 4 -52.53 -35.52 -15.86
CA TYR A 4 -52.46 -34.32 -15.01
C TYR A 4 -51.08 -33.66 -14.90
N ILE A 5 -50.02 -34.28 -15.42
CA ILE A 5 -48.65 -33.74 -15.30
C ILE A 5 -48.35 -32.66 -16.36
N ILE A 6 -49.12 -32.59 -17.45
CA ILE A 6 -48.85 -31.63 -18.53
C ILE A 6 -49.45 -30.24 -18.21
N LEU A 7 -50.51 -30.17 -17.41
CA LEU A 7 -51.20 -28.92 -17.07
C LEU A 7 -50.48 -28.05 -16.02
N PHE A 8 -49.47 -28.57 -15.33
CA PHE A 8 -48.70 -27.79 -14.34
C PHE A 8 -47.45 -27.11 -14.95
N SER A 9 -47.07 -27.47 -16.19
CA SER A 9 -45.86 -26.95 -16.84
C SER A 9 -46.07 -25.62 -17.60
N VAL A 10 -47.32 -25.22 -17.85
CA VAL A 10 -47.64 -23.99 -18.62
C VAL A 10 -47.84 -22.78 -17.71
N PHE A 11 -47.94 -22.97 -16.39
CA PHE A 11 -48.09 -21.85 -15.45
C PHE A 11 -46.76 -21.27 -14.93
N CYS A 12 -45.60 -21.84 -15.32
CA CYS A 12 -44.28 -21.39 -14.85
C CYS A 12 -43.54 -20.41 -15.78
N LEU A 13 -44.16 -19.90 -16.85
CA LEU A 13 -43.50 -18.95 -17.76
C LEU A 13 -43.90 -17.47 -17.56
N SER A 14 -44.91 -17.18 -16.74
CA SER A 14 -45.41 -15.79 -16.58
C SER A 14 -44.80 -14.99 -15.42
N HIS A 15 -43.70 -15.46 -14.82
CA HIS A 15 -42.93 -14.67 -13.83
C HIS A 15 -41.43 -14.57 -14.17
N CYS A 16 -41.07 -14.58 -15.46
CA CYS A 16 -39.87 -13.86 -15.89
C CYS A 16 -40.27 -12.45 -16.29
N ALA A 17 -40.64 -11.63 -15.30
CA ALA A 17 -40.50 -10.19 -15.50
C ALA A 17 -38.99 -9.91 -15.51
N PRO A 18 -38.42 -9.26 -16.54
CA PRO A 18 -37.09 -8.68 -16.39
C PRO A 18 -37.12 -7.83 -15.11
N GLN A 19 -36.19 -8.09 -14.20
CA GLN A 19 -35.99 -7.18 -13.07
C GLN A 19 -35.72 -5.80 -13.68
N GLU A 20 -36.72 -4.93 -13.64
CA GLU A 20 -36.51 -3.49 -13.80
C GLU A 20 -35.50 -3.13 -12.73
N ASN A 21 -34.25 -2.97 -13.17
CA ASN A 21 -33.15 -2.63 -12.30
C ASN A 21 -33.40 -1.20 -11.80
N LYS A 22 -34.14 -1.09 -10.71
CA LYS A 22 -34.36 0.16 -9.97
C LYS A 22 -33.14 0.56 -9.15
N ASN A 23 -32.00 -0.10 -9.33
CA ASN A 23 -30.71 0.51 -9.00
C ASN A 23 -30.45 1.57 -10.07
N LYS A 24 -31.18 2.69 -9.95
CA LYS A 24 -30.58 3.98 -10.25
C LYS A 24 -29.34 4.01 -9.35
N PHE A 25 -28.19 3.65 -9.93
CA PHE A 25 -26.92 3.99 -9.35
C PHE A 25 -27.07 5.46 -8.92
N PRO A 26 -26.81 5.78 -7.63
CA PRO A 26 -26.91 7.16 -7.17
C PRO A 26 -26.11 8.03 -8.14
N GLU A 27 -26.67 9.19 -8.48
CA GLU A 27 -26.20 10.08 -9.55
C GLU A 27 -24.69 10.01 -9.77
N GLN A 28 -24.33 9.84 -11.04
CA GLN A 28 -23.01 10.15 -11.58
C GLN A 28 -22.43 11.32 -10.79
N TYR A 29 -21.30 11.11 -10.10
CA TYR A 29 -20.54 12.20 -9.50
C TYR A 29 -20.44 13.30 -10.56
N GLN A 30 -21.06 14.46 -10.32
CA GLN A 30 -20.98 15.63 -11.21
C GLN A 30 -19.60 16.30 -11.12
N GLY A 31 -18.56 15.50 -10.96
CA GLY A 31 -17.17 15.90 -11.06
C GLY A 31 -16.70 15.78 -12.50
N GLN A 32 -15.60 16.46 -12.80
CA GLN A 32 -14.86 16.24 -14.04
C GLN A 32 -14.53 14.74 -14.18
N HIS A 33 -14.93 14.13 -15.30
CA HIS A 33 -14.54 12.76 -15.62
C HIS A 33 -13.02 12.72 -15.85
N ILE A 34 -12.32 11.98 -15.02
CA ILE A 34 -10.87 11.76 -15.11
C ILE A 34 -10.67 10.33 -15.61
N PRO A 35 -10.12 10.12 -16.83
CA PRO A 35 -9.91 8.77 -17.35
C PRO A 35 -8.75 8.07 -16.64
N ILE A 36 -8.73 6.74 -16.67
CA ILE A 36 -7.53 5.95 -16.40
C ILE A 36 -6.73 5.87 -17.70
N VAL A 37 -5.47 6.28 -17.68
CA VAL A 37 -4.58 6.29 -18.86
C VAL A 37 -3.70 5.05 -18.93
N ARG A 38 -3.37 4.47 -17.77
CA ARG A 38 -2.63 3.20 -17.66
C ARG A 38 -3.18 2.41 -16.48
N GLN A 39 -3.33 1.10 -16.66
CA GLN A 39 -3.64 0.18 -15.58
C GLN A 39 -3.03 -1.18 -15.91
N GLU A 40 -2.23 -1.69 -14.99
CA GLU A 40 -1.54 -2.97 -15.09
C GLU A 40 -1.75 -3.72 -13.77
N GLN A 41 -2.06 -5.00 -13.88
CA GLN A 41 -2.19 -5.88 -12.72
C GLN A 41 -1.67 -7.25 -13.10
N GLU A 42 -0.69 -7.72 -12.34
CA GLU A 42 -0.07 -9.02 -12.51
C GLU A 42 -0.10 -9.76 -11.18
N VAL A 43 -0.55 -11.01 -11.21
CA VAL A 43 -0.63 -11.87 -10.02
C VAL A 43 0.01 -13.19 -10.39
N ASN A 44 1.08 -13.52 -9.67
CA ASN A 44 1.87 -14.71 -9.93
C ASN A 44 1.50 -15.85 -8.98
N TYR A 45 1.76 -17.08 -9.41
CA TYR A 45 1.47 -18.28 -8.62
C TYR A 45 2.34 -18.42 -7.37
N ASP A 46 3.49 -17.74 -7.33
CA ASP A 46 4.41 -17.72 -6.19
C ASP A 46 3.95 -16.78 -5.05
N GLY A 47 2.80 -16.11 -5.21
CA GLY A 47 2.27 -15.16 -4.25
C GLY A 47 2.80 -13.74 -4.43
N THR A 48 3.65 -13.50 -5.43
CA THR A 48 4.02 -12.14 -5.82
C THR A 48 2.91 -11.50 -6.65
N TYR A 49 2.76 -10.19 -6.51
CA TYR A 49 1.84 -9.42 -7.33
C TYR A 49 2.40 -8.03 -7.61
N GLU A 50 1.93 -7.44 -8.69
CA GLU A 50 2.22 -6.07 -9.09
C GLU A 50 0.93 -5.38 -9.54
N TYR A 51 0.75 -4.14 -9.11
CA TYR A 51 -0.40 -3.33 -9.43
C TYR A 51 0.04 -1.89 -9.69
N ASN A 52 -0.25 -1.40 -10.88
CA ASN A 52 0.10 -0.04 -11.30
C ASN A 52 -1.12 0.63 -11.94
N PHE A 53 -1.38 1.89 -11.62
CA PHE A 53 -2.33 2.70 -12.37
C PHE A 53 -1.92 4.15 -12.47
N GLU A 54 -2.44 4.79 -13.52
CA GLU A 54 -2.26 6.21 -13.78
C GLU A 54 -3.58 6.82 -14.26
N THR A 55 -3.93 7.98 -13.72
CA THR A 55 -5.12 8.74 -14.10
C THR A 55 -4.74 9.92 -15.00
N GLY A 56 -5.69 10.40 -15.82
CA GLY A 56 -5.48 11.51 -16.74
C GLY A 56 -5.20 12.86 -16.08
N ASN A 57 -5.39 12.97 -14.77
CA ASN A 57 -5.00 14.14 -13.98
C ASN A 57 -3.66 13.95 -13.25
N GLY A 58 -2.87 12.92 -13.59
CA GLY A 58 -1.51 12.72 -13.10
C GLY A 58 -1.42 12.09 -11.71
N ILE A 59 -2.46 11.36 -11.26
CA ILE A 59 -2.33 10.49 -10.09
C ILE A 59 -1.68 9.20 -10.58
N VAL A 60 -0.59 8.81 -9.92
CA VAL A 60 0.16 7.58 -10.21
C VAL A 60 0.20 6.75 -8.94
N GLN A 61 -0.02 5.45 -9.06
CA GLN A 61 0.18 4.52 -7.97
C GLN A 61 0.80 3.23 -8.48
N GLU A 62 1.79 2.75 -7.75
CA GLU A 62 2.47 1.48 -8.00
C GLU A 62 2.61 0.72 -6.69
N GLU A 63 2.28 -0.56 -6.70
CA GLU A 63 2.40 -1.46 -5.57
C GLU A 63 2.94 -2.81 -6.04
N LYS A 64 3.89 -3.36 -5.29
CA LYS A 64 4.38 -4.73 -5.46
C LYS A 64 4.30 -5.43 -4.11
N GLY A 65 3.83 -6.66 -4.10
CA GLY A 65 3.83 -7.49 -2.91
C GLY A 65 4.51 -8.83 -3.15
N PHE A 66 5.11 -9.37 -2.11
CA PHE A 66 5.80 -10.65 -2.11
C PHE A 66 5.81 -11.28 -0.71
N LEU A 67 5.97 -12.60 -0.65
CA LEU A 67 6.09 -13.33 0.61
C LEU A 67 7.57 -13.45 1.01
N LYS A 68 7.93 -12.89 2.17
CA LYS A 68 9.25 -12.99 2.77
C LYS A 68 9.33 -14.25 3.63
N ASN A 69 10.48 -14.94 3.58
CA ASN A 69 10.76 -16.16 4.36
C ASN A 69 9.70 -17.28 4.22
N ALA A 70 9.18 -17.48 3.00
CA ALA A 70 8.15 -18.47 2.70
C ALA A 70 8.50 -19.87 3.24
N GLY A 71 7.55 -20.52 3.92
CA GLY A 71 7.71 -21.87 4.47
C GLY A 71 8.48 -21.92 5.79
N THR A 72 8.73 -20.79 6.45
CA THR A 72 9.37 -20.71 7.78
C THR A 72 8.40 -20.18 8.84
N LYS A 73 8.80 -20.19 10.12
CA LYS A 73 8.02 -19.54 11.19
C LYS A 73 8.04 -18.00 11.12
N GLU A 74 8.96 -17.45 10.35
CA GLU A 74 9.15 -16.00 10.14
C GLU A 74 8.56 -15.55 8.80
N GLU A 75 7.62 -16.33 8.26
CA GLU A 75 6.91 -16.00 7.03
C GLU A 75 6.09 -14.72 7.21
N ALA A 76 6.22 -13.81 6.26
CA ALA A 76 5.54 -12.52 6.29
C ALA A 76 5.20 -12.01 4.90
N GLN A 77 4.00 -11.46 4.75
CA GLN A 77 3.62 -10.74 3.54
C GLN A 77 4.22 -9.34 3.59
N VAL A 78 4.95 -8.98 2.53
CA VAL A 78 5.46 -7.63 2.33
C VAL A 78 4.68 -6.98 1.17
N ALA A 79 4.33 -5.72 1.33
CA ALA A 79 3.80 -4.87 0.26
C ALA A 79 4.56 -3.54 0.27
N GLN A 80 5.03 -3.10 -0.88
CA GLN A 80 5.76 -1.86 -1.02
C GLN A 80 5.29 -1.13 -2.27
N GLY A 81 5.29 0.19 -2.20
CA GLY A 81 4.74 0.97 -3.29
C GLY A 81 4.95 2.45 -3.14
N PHE A 82 4.39 3.19 -4.09
CA PHE A 82 4.26 4.62 -4.00
C PHE A 82 2.94 5.11 -4.58
N SER A 83 2.52 6.27 -4.11
CA SER A 83 1.41 7.04 -4.66
C SER A 83 1.88 8.48 -4.84
N SER A 84 1.56 9.06 -5.99
CA SER A 84 1.87 10.45 -6.32
C SER A 84 0.62 11.14 -6.82
N TYR A 85 0.38 12.36 -6.37
CA TYR A 85 -0.69 13.22 -6.88
C TYR A 85 -0.24 14.68 -6.90
N THR A 86 -0.93 15.50 -7.69
CA THR A 86 -0.70 16.95 -7.69
C THR A 86 -1.69 17.62 -6.75
N SER A 87 -1.21 18.41 -5.80
CA SER A 87 -2.04 19.16 -4.86
C SER A 87 -2.81 20.28 -5.57
N PRO A 88 -3.89 20.81 -4.98
CA PRO A 88 -4.60 21.97 -5.53
C PRO A 88 -3.71 23.20 -5.79
N GLU A 89 -2.59 23.30 -5.09
CA GLU A 89 -1.58 24.36 -5.20
C GLU A 89 -0.56 24.08 -6.34
N GLY A 90 -0.69 22.96 -7.05
CA GLY A 90 0.21 22.57 -8.15
C GLY A 90 1.50 21.87 -7.69
N VAL A 91 1.59 21.48 -6.42
CA VAL A 91 2.77 20.79 -5.87
C VAL A 91 2.59 19.28 -6.04
N LYS A 92 3.58 18.60 -6.62
CA LYS A 92 3.59 17.14 -6.69
C LYS A 92 3.91 16.57 -5.30
N ILE A 93 2.95 15.84 -4.73
CA ILE A 93 3.08 15.14 -3.45
C ILE A 93 3.30 13.67 -3.75
N GLU A 94 4.36 13.10 -3.16
CA GLU A 94 4.70 11.69 -3.27
C GLU A 94 4.71 11.04 -1.89
N LEU A 95 4.17 9.83 -1.82
CA LEU A 95 4.15 8.96 -0.66
C LEU A 95 4.71 7.61 -1.08
N ARG A 96 5.85 7.21 -0.52
CA ARG A 96 6.39 5.85 -0.61
C ARG A 96 6.06 5.08 0.67
N TYR A 97 5.94 3.76 0.59
CA TYR A 97 5.73 2.94 1.78
C TYR A 97 6.30 1.55 1.64
N ILE A 98 6.58 0.94 2.80
CA ILE A 98 6.82 -0.48 2.99
C ILE A 98 5.86 -0.93 4.09
N ALA A 99 5.15 -2.02 3.86
CA ALA A 99 4.29 -2.70 4.81
C ALA A 99 4.81 -4.12 4.99
N ASP A 100 5.31 -4.43 6.17
CA ASP A 100 5.94 -5.70 6.52
C ASP A 100 5.58 -6.10 7.97
N GLU A 101 6.35 -6.99 8.60
CA GLU A 101 6.17 -7.42 9.98
C GLU A 101 6.21 -6.26 11.00
N ASN A 102 6.87 -5.16 10.66
CA ASN A 102 6.97 -3.96 11.47
C ASN A 102 5.83 -2.96 11.22
N GLY A 103 4.86 -3.32 10.37
CA GLY A 103 3.70 -2.52 10.04
C GLY A 103 3.94 -1.59 8.85
N PHE A 104 3.06 -0.59 8.71
CA PHE A 104 3.10 0.38 7.61
C PHE A 104 4.09 1.52 7.90
N GLN A 105 5.08 1.69 7.04
CA GLN A 105 6.18 2.63 7.19
C GLN A 105 6.16 3.64 6.03
N PRO A 106 5.40 4.76 6.16
CA PRO A 106 5.30 5.76 5.11
C PRO A 106 6.50 6.71 5.09
N ILE A 107 6.90 7.10 3.88
CA ILE A 107 7.98 8.05 3.61
C ILE A 107 7.44 9.09 2.63
N GLY A 108 7.45 10.36 3.04
CA GLY A 108 7.05 11.48 2.20
C GLY A 108 7.35 12.81 2.88
N ASP A 109 7.70 13.82 2.08
CA ASP A 109 8.11 15.15 2.59
C ASP A 109 6.99 15.90 3.31
N HIS A 110 5.75 15.51 3.04
CA HIS A 110 4.55 16.08 3.64
C HIS A 110 4.16 15.42 4.98
N LEU A 111 4.87 14.37 5.39
CA LEU A 111 4.57 13.68 6.64
C LEU A 111 5.09 14.46 7.85
N PRO A 112 4.41 14.39 9.00
CA PRO A 112 4.91 15.00 10.23
C PRO A 112 6.26 14.41 10.62
N THR A 113 7.29 15.25 10.71
CA THR A 113 8.58 14.83 11.27
C THR A 113 8.53 14.91 12.80
N PRO A 114 9.15 13.97 13.52
CA PRO A 114 9.30 14.10 14.96
C PRO A 114 10.03 15.41 15.32
N PRO A 115 9.77 15.98 16.51
CA PRO A 115 10.45 17.19 16.93
C PRO A 115 11.98 16.96 17.00
N PRO A 116 12.79 18.02 16.80
CA PRO A 116 14.23 17.90 16.86
C PRO A 116 14.68 17.34 18.21
N ILE A 117 15.72 16.50 18.17
CA ILE A 117 16.29 15.89 19.37
C ILE A 117 16.78 17.00 20.32
N PRO A 118 16.40 16.99 21.61
CA PRO A 118 16.87 17.98 22.59
C PRO A 118 18.40 18.05 22.66
N GLU A 119 18.93 19.27 22.83
CA GLU A 119 20.38 19.55 22.87
C GLU A 119 21.12 18.70 23.94
N ALA A 120 20.47 18.44 25.08
CA ALA A 120 21.03 17.61 26.14
C ALA A 120 21.33 16.18 25.65
N ILE A 121 20.48 15.61 24.81
CA ILE A 121 20.68 14.27 24.23
C ILE A 121 21.83 14.32 23.22
N LEU A 122 21.93 15.37 22.40
CA LEU A 122 23.06 15.57 21.48
C LEU A 122 24.40 15.64 22.23
N ARG A 123 24.45 16.37 23.35
CA ARG A 123 25.64 16.43 24.21
C ARG A 123 25.97 15.08 24.84
N ALA A 124 24.96 14.33 25.29
CA ALA A 124 25.19 13.00 25.86
C ALA A 124 25.76 12.04 24.80
N LEU A 125 25.22 12.06 23.57
CA LEU A 125 25.71 11.24 22.47
C LEU A 125 27.15 11.61 22.06
N SER A 126 27.49 12.91 22.03
CA SER A 126 28.86 13.34 21.71
C SER A 126 29.87 12.90 22.78
N VAL A 127 29.50 12.99 24.06
CA VAL A 127 30.33 12.49 25.17
C VAL A 127 30.50 10.98 25.08
N LEU A 128 29.43 10.21 24.85
CA LEU A 128 29.52 8.75 24.69
C LEU A 128 30.40 8.34 23.52
N LYS A 129 30.28 9.03 22.37
CA LYS A 129 31.15 8.83 21.21
C LYS A 129 32.62 9.11 21.54
N GLN A 130 32.90 10.22 22.23
CA GLN A 130 34.25 10.56 22.65
C GLN A 130 34.81 9.53 23.63
N LEU A 131 34.01 9.06 24.59
CA LEU A 131 34.41 8.02 25.53
C LEU A 131 34.73 6.69 24.83
N GLY A 132 33.95 6.31 23.81
CA GLY A 132 34.23 5.13 23.00
C GLY A 132 35.59 5.23 22.30
N ASN A 133 35.84 6.34 21.61
CA ASN A 133 37.12 6.58 20.93
C ASN A 133 38.31 6.62 21.91
N LEU A 134 38.12 7.21 23.09
CA LEU A 134 39.16 7.23 24.13
C LEU A 134 39.52 5.83 24.61
N ASN A 135 38.56 4.89 24.65
CA ASN A 135 38.85 3.52 25.05
C ASN A 135 39.60 2.76 23.94
N GLU A 136 39.29 3.02 22.66
CA GLU A 136 40.02 2.46 21.51
C GLU A 136 41.48 2.95 21.49
N ASP A 137 41.70 4.25 21.72
CA ASP A 137 43.04 4.84 21.79
C ASP A 137 43.86 4.28 22.96
N GLN A 138 43.22 3.93 24.09
CA GLN A 138 43.89 3.34 25.26
C GLN A 138 44.27 1.87 25.03
N GLU A 139 43.47 1.10 24.28
CA GLU A 139 43.78 -0.28 23.95
C GLU A 139 44.93 -0.38 22.94
N GLU A 140 45.00 0.49 21.92
CA GLU A 140 46.11 0.50 20.96
C GLU A 140 47.44 0.83 21.65
N ASN A 141 47.44 1.80 22.57
CA ASN A 141 48.65 2.18 23.31
C ASN A 141 49.12 1.13 24.34
N ASN A 142 48.22 0.29 24.83
CA ASN A 142 48.56 -0.76 25.80
C ASN A 142 49.06 -2.06 25.16
N ASN A 143 48.93 -2.23 23.84
CA ASN A 143 49.34 -3.43 23.12
C ASN A 143 50.71 -3.32 22.41
N ILE A 144 51.46 -2.22 22.66
CA ILE A 144 52.80 -1.95 22.09
C ILE A 144 53.92 -2.04 23.17
N ARG A 145 53.72 -2.82 24.24
CA ARG A 145 54.76 -3.17 25.23
C ARG A 145 54.93 -4.68 25.34
#